data_AF-A0A258HN10-F1
#
_entry.id   AF-A0A258HN10-F1
#
_cell.length_a   1.000
_cell.length_b   1.000
_cell.length_c   1.000
_cell.angle_alpha   90.00
_cell.angle_beta   90.00
_cell.angle_gamma   90.00
#
_symmetry.space_group_name_H-M   'P 1'
#
loop_
_entity.id
_entity.type
_entity.pdbx_description
1 polymer ?
#
loop_
_entity_poly.entity_id
_entity_poly.type
_entity_poly.pdbx_seq_one_letter_code
_entity_poly.pdbx_strand_id
1 'polypeptide(L)'
;MTVWQIILLASILVLGIKLLGYLVPPRVLEAPTAARTAELTTVALLSALIVVQTIGAGQGIVIDARLPALAVAAGLFALRVPFILVIIAAAATAAGLRALGWG
;
A
#
# COMPACT_ATOMS: atom_id res chain seq x y z
N MET A 1 30.09 9.51 -0.46
CA MET A 1 28.64 9.81 -0.35
C MET A 1 28.16 9.29 1.00
N THR A 2 28.02 10.16 1.98
CA THR A 2 27.44 9.80 3.27
C THR A 2 25.92 9.71 3.14
N VAL A 3 25.27 8.94 4.02
CA VAL A 3 23.80 8.84 4.08
C VAL A 3 23.14 10.24 4.14
N TRP A 4 23.75 11.16 4.89
CA TRP A 4 23.32 12.56 4.97
C TRP A 4 23.38 13.31 3.65
N GLN A 5 24.44 13.13 2.86
CA GLN A 5 24.53 13.74 1.53
C GLN A 5 23.42 13.22 0.59
N ILE A 6 23.10 11.92 0.65
CA ILE A 6 22.03 11.31 -0.15
C ILE A 6 20.66 11.86 0.26
N ILE A 7 20.39 11.95 1.57
CA ILE A 7 19.11 12.48 2.09
C ILE A 7 18.91 13.93 1.67
N LEU A 8 19.94 14.77 1.81
CA LEU A 8 19.87 16.18 1.43
C LEU A 8 19.64 16.32 -0.08
N LEU A 9 20.36 15.55 -0.90
CA LEU A 9 20.21 15.58 -2.34
C LEU A 9 18.82 15.10 -2.77
N ALA A 10 18.31 14.00 -2.21
CA ALA A 10 16.96 13.50 -2.47
C ALA A 10 15.88 14.52 -2.07
N SER A 11 16.04 15.18 -0.93
CA SER A 11 15.10 16.20 -0.45
C SER A 11 15.06 17.41 -1.40
N ILE A 12 16.22 17.88 -1.86
CA ILE A 12 16.32 18.97 -2.85
C ILE A 12 15.69 18.54 -4.18
N LEU A 13 15.91 17.30 -4.61
CA LEU A 13 15.40 16.79 -5.88
C LEU A 13 13.86 16.68 -5.85
N VAL A 14 13.29 16.18 -4.75
CA VAL A 14 11.83 16.15 -4.52
C VAL A 14 11.25 17.56 -4.50
N LEU A 15 11.92 18.51 -3.82
CA LEU A 15 11.50 19.91 -3.82
C LEU A 15 11.54 20.52 -5.22
N GLY A 16 12.60 20.26 -5.98
CA GLY A 16 12.76 20.72 -7.37
C GLY A 16 11.65 20.18 -8.28
N ILE A 17 11.33 18.89 -8.18
CA ILE A 17 10.21 18.27 -8.91
C ILE A 17 8.88 18.94 -8.54
N LYS A 18 8.64 19.17 -7.25
CA LYS A 18 7.42 19.86 -6.79
C LYS A 18 7.31 21.28 -7.36
N LEU A 19 8.43 22.01 -7.41
CA LEU A 19 8.47 23.36 -7.95
C LEU A 19 8.27 23.39 -9.47
N LEU A 20 8.88 22.44 -10.19
CA LEU A 20 8.64 22.22 -11.62
C LEU A 20 7.17 21.87 -11.91
N GLY A 21 6.50 21.17 -10.98
CA GLY A 21 5.07 20.91 -11.04
C GLY A 21 4.21 22.17 -11.13
N TYR A 22 4.62 23.28 -10.52
CA TYR A 22 3.91 24.57 -10.64
C TYR A 22 4.03 25.22 -12.02
N LEU A 23 5.07 24.88 -12.79
CA LEU A 23 5.23 25.36 -14.16
C LEU A 23 4.36 24.56 -15.15
N VAL A 24 3.74 23.46 -14.73
CA VAL A 24 2.93 22.62 -15.61
C VAL A 24 1.63 23.35 -15.97
N PRO A 25 1.33 23.52 -17.27
CA PRO A 25 0.11 24.21 -17.71
C PRO A 25 -1.18 23.51 -17.21
N PRO A 26 -2.23 24.25 -16.83
CA PRO A 26 -3.49 23.66 -16.36
C PRO A 26 -4.13 22.68 -17.37
N ARG A 27 -4.00 22.98 -18.67
CA ARG A 27 -4.46 22.14 -19.78
C ARG A 27 -3.94 20.70 -19.77
N VAL A 28 -2.78 20.43 -19.17
CA VAL A 28 -2.22 19.06 -19.08
C VAL A 28 -2.75 18.30 -17.86
N LEU A 29 -3.09 19.02 -16.79
CA LEU A 29 -3.69 18.45 -15.58
C LEU A 29 -5.20 18.21 -15.73
N GLU A 30 -5.90 19.11 -16.44
CA GLU A 30 -7.34 19.02 -16.70
C GLU A 30 -7.69 17.97 -17.77
N ALA A 31 -6.68 17.39 -18.43
CA ALA A 31 -6.90 16.31 -19.37
C ALA A 31 -7.51 15.10 -18.61
N PRO A 32 -8.67 14.58 -19.03
CA PRO A 32 -9.40 13.55 -18.29
C PRO A 32 -8.57 12.27 -18.09
N THR A 33 -7.66 11.97 -19.02
CA THR A 33 -6.75 10.82 -18.93
C THR A 33 -5.67 11.00 -17.86
N ALA A 34 -5.13 12.21 -17.71
CA ALA A 34 -4.07 12.49 -16.74
C ALA A 34 -4.62 12.43 -15.30
N ALA A 35 -5.77 13.06 -15.05
CA ALA A 35 -6.44 13.02 -13.76
C ALA A 35 -6.81 11.58 -13.35
N ARG A 36 -7.42 10.81 -14.26
CA ARG A 36 -7.79 9.40 -14.01
C ARG A 36 -6.58 8.53 -13.71
N THR A 37 -5.46 8.75 -14.40
CA THR A 37 -4.23 7.99 -14.16
C THR A 37 -3.64 8.31 -12.78
N ALA A 38 -3.64 9.57 -12.37
CA ALA A 38 -3.15 9.98 -11.05
C ALA A 38 -3.97 9.33 -9.91
N GLU A 39 -5.29 9.32 -10.02
CA GLU A 39 -6.17 8.66 -9.03
C GLU A 39 -5.93 7.15 -8.96
N LEU A 40 -5.85 6.49 -10.12
CA LEU A 40 -5.60 5.05 -10.20
C LEU A 40 -4.22 4.69 -9.67
N THR A 41 -3.23 5.58 -9.79
CA THR A 41 -1.87 5.33 -9.30
C THR A 41 -1.86 5.18 -7.78
N THR A 42 -2.57 6.01 -7.03
CA THR A 42 -2.65 5.87 -5.56
C THR A 42 -3.24 4.53 -5.16
N VAL A 43 -4.36 4.14 -5.79
CA VAL A 43 -5.00 2.85 -5.52
C VAL A 43 -4.07 1.68 -5.90
N ALA A 44 -3.43 1.76 -7.06
CA ALA A 44 -2.51 0.75 -7.54
C ALA A 44 -1.30 0.60 -6.61
N LEU A 45 -0.65 1.70 -6.21
CA LEU A 45 0.50 1.66 -5.31
C LEU A 45 0.14 1.15 -3.92
N LEU A 46 -0.99 1.57 -3.35
CA LEU A 46 -1.46 1.05 -2.06
C LEU A 46 -1.83 -0.44 -2.13
N SER A 47 -2.47 -0.87 -3.22
CA SER A 47 -2.77 -2.30 -3.44
C SER A 47 -1.49 -3.13 -3.59
N ALA A 48 -0.51 -2.64 -4.36
CA ALA A 48 0.77 -3.29 -4.54
C ALA A 48 1.53 -3.39 -3.21
N LEU A 49 1.51 -2.33 -2.40
CA LEU A 49 2.08 -2.35 -1.05
C LEU A 49 1.43 -3.44 -0.20
N ILE A 50 0.10 -3.52 -0.16
CA ILE A 50 -0.60 -4.57 0.60
C ILE A 50 -0.16 -5.96 0.12
N VAL A 51 -0.11 -6.18 -1.19
CA VAL A 51 0.30 -7.48 -1.78
C VAL A 51 1.74 -7.82 -1.36
N VAL A 52 2.69 -6.90 -1.55
CA VAL A 52 4.10 -7.12 -1.22
C VAL A 52 4.30 -7.34 0.28
N GLN A 53 3.58 -6.60 1.13
CA GLN A 53 3.68 -6.74 2.59
C GLN A 53 2.95 -7.98 3.14
N THR A 54 2.03 -8.56 2.37
CA THR A 54 1.28 -9.77 2.77
C THR A 54 2.00 -11.04 2.31
N ILE A 55 2.61 -11.03 1.12
CA ILE A 55 3.25 -12.20 0.49
C ILE A 55 4.78 -12.19 0.69
N GLY A 56 5.40 -11.01 0.72
CA GLY A 56 6.84 -10.85 0.80
C GLY A 56 7.35 -10.79 2.24
N ALA A 57 8.40 -11.56 2.52
CA ALA A 57 9.20 -11.46 3.74
C ALA A 57 10.68 -11.30 3.35
N GLY A 58 11.15 -10.05 3.24
CA GLY A 58 12.51 -9.77 2.77
C GLY A 58 12.71 -10.15 1.30
N GLN A 59 13.54 -11.16 1.02
CA GLN A 59 13.79 -11.67 -0.33
C GLN A 59 13.05 -12.99 -0.64
N GLY A 60 12.29 -13.53 0.31
CA GLY A 60 11.55 -14.79 0.16
C GLY A 60 10.05 -14.59 0.06
N ILE A 61 9.37 -15.54 -0.59
CA ILE A 61 7.91 -15.70 -0.53
C ILE A 61 7.62 -16.63 0.64
N VAL A 62 6.93 -16.14 1.67
CA VAL A 62 6.49 -16.95 2.81
C VAL A 62 4.99 -16.85 2.91
N ILE A 63 4.31 -18.00 2.98
CA ILE A 63 2.88 -18.06 3.25
C ILE A 63 2.70 -17.89 4.77
N ASP A 64 2.81 -16.65 5.25
CA ASP A 64 2.54 -16.25 6.64
C ASP A 64 1.01 -16.23 6.89
N ALA A 65 0.60 -16.30 8.15
CA ALA A 65 -0.77 -16.20 8.65
C ALA A 65 -1.54 -14.95 8.16
N ARG A 66 -0.85 -14.00 7.52
CA ARG A 66 -1.42 -12.78 6.92
C ARG A 66 -2.32 -13.09 5.72
N LEU A 67 -1.96 -14.06 4.88
CA LEU A 67 -2.75 -14.45 3.70
C LEU A 67 -4.17 -14.92 4.06
N PRO A 68 -4.34 -15.95 4.92
CA PRO A 68 -5.66 -16.43 5.31
C PRO A 68 -6.46 -15.38 6.08
N ALA A 69 -5.81 -14.56 6.93
CA ALA A 69 -6.48 -13.46 7.62
C ALA A 69 -7.04 -12.41 6.64
N LEU A 70 -6.28 -12.08 5.58
CA LEU A 70 -6.74 -11.18 4.52
C LEU A 70 -7.91 -11.79 3.73
N ALA A 71 -7.87 -13.10 3.46
CA ALA A 71 -8.96 -13.80 2.78
C ALA A 71 -10.27 -13.76 3.59
N VAL A 72 -10.20 -13.96 4.91
CA VAL A 72 -11.37 -13.84 5.81
C VAL A 72 -11.90 -12.40 5.81
N ALA A 73 -11.01 -11.41 5.89
CA ALA A 73 -11.40 -10.01 5.84
C ALA A 73 -12.14 -9.67 4.54
N ALA A 74 -11.61 -10.12 3.40
CA ALA A 74 -12.21 -9.91 2.09
C ALA A 74 -13.60 -10.57 1.99
N GLY A 75 -13.75 -11.79 2.49
CA GLY A 75 -15.04 -12.49 2.52
C GLY A 75 -16.10 -11.79 3.37
N LEU A 76 -15.74 -11.39 4.60
CA LEU A 76 -16.68 -10.67 5.49
C LEU A 76 -17.05 -9.29 4.93
N PHE A 77 -16.10 -8.60 4.30
CA PHE A 77 -16.37 -7.32 3.66
C PHE A 77 -17.29 -7.48 2.43
N ALA A 78 -17.11 -8.54 1.63
CA ALA A 78 -18.01 -8.85 0.52
C ALA A 78 -19.44 -9.14 0.99
N LEU A 79 -19.59 -9.73 2.18
CA LEU A 79 -20.88 -9.93 2.86
C LEU A 79 -21.46 -8.66 3.49
N ARG A 80 -20.81 -7.50 3.32
CA ARG A 80 -21.19 -6.19 3.88
C ARG A 80 -21.29 -6.18 5.42
N VAL A 81 -20.47 -6.98 6.09
CA VAL A 81 -20.36 -6.98 7.55
C VAL A 81 -19.78 -5.63 8.03
N PRO A 82 -20.22 -5.08 9.19
CA PRO A 82 -19.63 -3.87 9.77
C PRO A 82 -18.11 -3.94 9.85
N PHE A 83 -17.43 -2.89 9.39
CA PHE A 83 -15.97 -2.87 9.23
C PHE A 83 -15.21 -3.22 10.52
N ILE A 84 -15.70 -2.79 11.68
CA ILE A 84 -15.13 -3.13 12.99
C ILE A 84 -15.08 -4.66 13.19
N LEU A 85 -16.14 -5.38 12.81
CA LEU A 85 -16.23 -6.83 12.98
C LEU A 85 -15.31 -7.57 12.01
N VAL A 86 -15.16 -7.04 10.79
CA VAL A 86 -14.20 -7.55 9.79
C VAL A 86 -12.77 -7.49 10.35
N ILE A 87 -12.38 -6.35 10.93
CA ILE A 87 -11.04 -6.18 11.52
C ILE A 87 -10.83 -7.14 12.67
N ILE A 88 -11.80 -7.24 13.59
CA ILE A 88 -11.69 -8.14 14.76
C ILE A 88 -11.53 -9.59 14.31
N ALA A 89 -12.34 -10.04 13.34
CA ALA A 89 -12.25 -11.40 12.82
C ALA A 89 -10.90 -11.66 12.12
N ALA A 90 -10.42 -10.73 11.29
CA ALA A 90 -9.13 -10.84 10.64
C ALA A 90 -7.97 -10.91 11.66
N ALA A 91 -7.99 -10.03 12.67
CA ALA A 91 -6.99 -10.04 13.74
C ALA A 91 -7.03 -11.35 14.55
N ALA A 92 -8.23 -11.84 14.88
CA ALA A 92 -8.39 -13.11 15.59
C ALA A 92 -7.88 -14.30 14.76
N THR A 93 -8.14 -14.33 13.46
CA THR A 93 -7.63 -15.39 12.57
C THR A 93 -6.11 -15.37 12.48
N ALA A 94 -5.49 -14.19 12.32
CA ALA A 94 -4.04 -14.06 12.31
C ALA A 94 -3.41 -14.47 13.66
N ALA A 95 -4.02 -14.05 14.77
CA ALA A 95 -3.56 -14.39 16.11
C ALA A 95 -3.67 -15.90 16.40
N GLY A 96 -4.79 -16.52 16.02
CA GLY A 96 -5.01 -17.96 16.17
C GLY A 96 -4.03 -18.79 15.36
N LEU A 97 -3.77 -18.41 14.11
CA LEU A 97 -2.81 -19.11 13.25
C LEU A 97 -1.37 -18.99 13.78
N ARG A 98 -0.98 -17.82 14.28
CA ARG A 98 0.32 -17.66 14.94
C ARG A 98 0.43 -18.46 16.23
N ALA A 99 -0.64 -18.52 17.03
CA ALA A 99 -0.66 -19.33 18.24
C ALA A 99 -0.55 -20.84 17.96
N LEU A 100 -1.00 -21.30 16.78
CA LEU A 100 -0.84 -22.67 16.28
C LEU A 100 0.54 -22.96 15.69
N GLY A 101 1.48 -22.01 15.73
CA GLY A 101 2.84 -22.17 15.22
C GLY A 101 3.00 -21.85 13.73
N TRP A 102 1.99 -21.27 13.09
CA TRP A 102 2.06 -20.80 11.71
C TRP A 102 2.47 -19.31 11.71
N GLY A 103 3.76 -19.05 11.56
CA GLY A 103 4.36 -17.70 11.51
C GLY A 103 5.83 -17.72 11.12
#